data_AF-A0A7X9CD19-F1
#
_entry.id   AF-A0A7X9CD19-F1
#
_cell.length_a   1.000
_cell.length_b   1.000
_cell.length_c   1.000
_cell.angle_alpha   90.00
_cell.angle_beta   90.00
_cell.angle_gamma   90.00
#
_symmetry.space_group_name_H-M   'P 1'
#
loop_
_entity.id
_entity.type
_entity.pdbx_description
1 polymer ?
#
loop_
_entity_poly.entity_id
_entity_poly.type
_entity_poly.pdbx_seq_one_letter_code
_entity_poly.pdbx_strand_id
1 'polypeptide(L)'
;QLADGTLITGKTSPLLGCSAAMLLNALKHLAGLEDAVQLLSPSSIEPIQTLKTEHLGSRNPRLHTDEVLIALSVSASSDGNARRAIEQLRSLAGCDVHTTTILGTVDEGIFRNLGISVTSEPRFLRKQLYHKR
;
A
#
# COMPACT_ATOMS: atom_id res chain seq x y z
N GLN A 1 -10.88 0.87 8.89
CA GLN A 1 -11.79 -0.10 9.53
C GLN A 1 -12.25 -1.07 8.47
N LEU A 2 -12.15 -2.36 8.72
CA LEU A 2 -12.65 -3.42 7.83
C LEU A 2 -14.16 -3.63 8.01
N ALA A 3 -14.78 -4.39 7.11
CA ALA A 3 -16.23 -4.66 7.15
C ALA A 3 -16.69 -5.39 8.44
N ASP A 4 -15.79 -6.14 9.08
CA ASP A 4 -16.02 -6.82 10.37
C ASP A 4 -15.80 -5.89 11.59
N GLY A 5 -15.45 -4.62 11.36
CA GLY A 5 -15.15 -3.64 12.39
C GLY A 5 -13.69 -3.62 12.84
N THR A 6 -12.84 -4.53 12.35
CA THR A 6 -11.43 -4.61 12.75
C THR A 6 -10.65 -3.36 12.33
N LEU A 7 -9.84 -2.84 13.26
CA LEU A 7 -8.96 -1.70 13.01
C LEU A 7 -7.56 -2.17 12.64
N ILE A 8 -7.22 -2.03 11.36
CA ILE A 8 -5.88 -2.29 10.83
C ILE A 8 -5.13 -0.96 10.70
N THR A 9 -3.87 -0.96 11.13
CA THR A 9 -2.99 0.20 11.04
C THR A 9 -1.80 -0.06 10.12
N GLY A 10 -1.21 1.01 9.60
CA GLY A 10 0.04 0.97 8.85
C GLY A 10 0.90 2.16 9.22
N LYS A 11 2.21 1.94 9.21
CA LYS A 11 3.22 2.96 9.51
C LYS A 11 4.25 3.03 8.40
N THR A 12 4.80 4.21 8.18
CA THR A 12 5.90 4.38 7.23
C THR A 12 7.12 3.60 7.71
N SER A 13 7.74 2.86 6.80
CA SER A 13 8.98 2.12 7.04
C SER A 13 10.06 2.52 6.01
N PRO A 14 11.28 1.96 6.07
CA PRO A 14 12.26 2.15 5.01
C PRO A 14 11.79 1.62 3.65
N LEU A 15 10.99 0.55 3.64
CA LEU A 15 10.50 -0.12 2.43
C LEU A 15 9.15 0.43 1.96
N LEU A 16 8.23 0.75 2.87
CA LEU A 16 6.82 1.00 2.53
C LEU A 16 6.33 2.37 2.98
N GLY A 17 5.48 2.99 2.16
CA GLY A 17 4.56 4.03 2.61
C GLY A 17 3.55 3.50 3.63
N CYS A 18 2.99 4.38 4.47
CA CYS A 18 2.02 3.97 5.49
C CYS A 18 0.72 3.41 4.90
N SER A 19 0.27 3.98 3.78
CA SER A 19 -0.87 3.53 2.97
C SER A 19 -0.65 2.10 2.47
N ALA A 20 0.48 1.86 1.82
CA ALA A 20 0.84 0.54 1.30
C ALA A 20 1.03 -0.51 2.42
N ALA A 21 1.65 -0.13 3.54
CA ALA A 21 1.80 -1.00 4.69
C ALA A 21 0.44 -1.38 5.32
N MET A 22 -0.46 -0.41 5.48
CA MET A 22 -1.81 -0.64 5.98
C MET A 22 -2.58 -1.59 5.05
N LEU A 23 -2.47 -1.39 3.73
CA LEU A 23 -3.12 -2.24 2.74
C LEU A 23 -2.64 -3.69 2.84
N LEU A 24 -1.32 -3.94 2.91
CA LEU A 24 -0.79 -5.30 3.08
C LEU A 24 -1.25 -5.94 4.39
N ASN A 25 -1.29 -5.18 5.48
CA ASN A 25 -1.79 -5.69 6.76
C ASN A 25 -3.28 -6.06 6.68
N ALA A 26 -4.08 -5.26 5.99
CA ALA A 26 -5.50 -5.53 5.78
C ALA A 26 -5.70 -6.80 4.95
N LEU A 27 -4.95 -6.96 3.86
CA LEU A 27 -5.03 -8.15 3.02
C LEU A 27 -4.55 -9.41 3.76
N LYS A 28 -3.48 -9.33 4.57
CA LYS A 28 -3.07 -10.45 5.44
C LYS A 28 -4.20 -10.87 6.36
N HIS A 29 -4.82 -9.91 7.05
CA HIS A 29 -5.91 -10.18 7.98
C HIS A 29 -7.11 -10.84 7.28
N LEU A 30 -7.58 -10.25 6.19
CA LEU A 30 -8.72 -10.77 5.40
C LEU A 30 -8.44 -12.15 4.80
N ALA A 31 -7.18 -12.42 4.44
CA ALA A 31 -6.76 -13.72 3.93
C ALA A 31 -6.54 -14.77 5.04
N GLY A 32 -6.66 -14.40 6.32
CA GLY A 32 -6.38 -15.28 7.46
C GLY A 32 -4.91 -15.67 7.56
N LEU A 33 -4.01 -14.74 7.23
CA LEU A 33 -2.56 -14.92 7.30
C LEU A 33 -1.99 -14.30 8.56
N GLU A 34 -0.96 -14.94 9.13
CA GLU A 34 -0.23 -14.38 10.26
C GLU A 34 0.53 -13.11 9.87
N ASP A 35 0.70 -12.19 10.83
CA ASP A 35 1.34 -10.90 10.56
C ASP A 35 2.80 -11.03 10.09
N ALA A 36 3.49 -12.09 10.53
CA ALA A 36 4.88 -12.40 10.18
C ALA A 36 5.06 -12.88 8.72
N VAL A 37 3.97 -13.24 8.03
CA VAL A 37 4.04 -13.70 6.63
C VAL A 37 4.46 -12.54 5.73
N GLN A 38 5.55 -12.74 4.99
CA GLN A 38 6.02 -11.80 3.97
C GLN A 38 5.35 -12.09 2.64
N LEU A 39 4.54 -11.15 2.14
CA LEU A 39 3.79 -11.31 0.88
C LEU A 39 4.55 -10.83 -0.35
N LEU A 40 5.61 -10.03 -0.16
CA LEU A 40 6.39 -9.45 -1.23
C LEU A 40 7.75 -10.15 -1.28
N SER A 41 8.03 -10.81 -2.40
CA SER A 41 9.33 -11.44 -2.63
C SER A 41 10.40 -10.38 -2.87
N PRO A 42 11.66 -10.59 -2.43
CA PRO A 42 12.76 -9.68 -2.75
C PRO A 42 12.90 -9.43 -4.25
N SER A 43 12.70 -10.49 -5.06
CA SER A 43 12.74 -10.44 -6.52
C SER A 43 11.64 -9.58 -7.16
N SER A 44 10.53 -9.31 -6.47
CA SER A 44 9.48 -8.40 -6.98
C SER A 44 9.70 -6.95 -6.53
N ILE A 45 10.41 -6.73 -5.43
CA ILE A 45 10.71 -5.41 -4.86
C ILE A 45 11.94 -4.78 -5.51
N GLU A 46 13.04 -5.53 -5.61
CA GLU A 46 14.35 -4.99 -5.97
C GLU A 46 14.33 -4.25 -7.32
N PRO A 47 13.75 -4.79 -8.41
CA PRO A 47 13.72 -4.09 -9.69
C PRO A 47 12.99 -2.74 -9.63
N ILE A 48 11.94 -2.64 -8.81
CA ILE A 48 11.17 -1.41 -8.63
C ILE A 48 12.02 -0.37 -7.89
N GLN A 49 12.70 -0.78 -6.81
CA GLN A 49 13.56 0.13 -6.06
C GLN A 49 14.73 0.62 -6.91
N THR A 50 15.42 -0.27 -7.62
CA THR A 50 16.52 0.05 -8.54
C THR A 50 16.06 1.03 -9.61
N LEU A 51 14.91 0.78 -10.25
CA LEU A 51 14.34 1.71 -11.22
C LEU A 51 14.13 3.11 -10.63
N LYS A 52 13.55 3.21 -9.42
CA LYS A 52 13.30 4.50 -8.77
C LYS A 52 14.58 5.25 -8.46
N THR A 53 15.56 4.57 -7.86
CA THR A 53 16.75 5.23 -7.33
C THR A 53 17.82 5.47 -8.38
N GLU A 54 18.08 4.47 -9.25
CA GLU A 54 19.20 4.50 -10.18
C GLU A 54 18.84 5.10 -11.54
N HIS A 55 17.59 4.94 -11.99
CA HIS A 55 17.17 5.35 -13.33
C HIS A 55 16.23 6.56 -13.34
N LEU A 56 15.32 6.66 -12.37
CA LEU A 56 14.36 7.77 -12.27
C LEU A 56 14.82 8.91 -11.35
N GLY A 57 15.98 8.76 -10.69
CA GLY A 57 16.57 9.79 -9.83
C GLY A 57 15.77 10.09 -8.55
N SER A 58 14.85 9.21 -8.15
CA SER A 58 14.11 9.36 -6.90
C SER A 58 15.05 9.12 -5.72
N ARG A 59 15.10 10.08 -4.78
CA ARG A 59 15.80 9.89 -3.49
C ARG A 59 15.01 9.03 -2.50
N ASN A 60 13.75 8.72 -2.79
CA ASN A 60 12.89 7.93 -1.92
C ASN A 60 12.68 6.52 -2.50
N PRO A 61 13.28 5.48 -1.88
CA PRO A 61 13.14 4.10 -2.34
C PRO A 61 11.86 3.41 -1.85
N ARG A 62 11.05 4.10 -1.03
CA ARG A 62 9.80 3.52 -0.50
C ARG A 62 8.82 3.23 -1.62
N LEU A 63 8.14 2.10 -1.51
CA LEU A 63 7.09 1.72 -2.43
C LEU A 63 5.76 2.42 -2.09
N HIS A 64 5.13 2.97 -3.11
CA HIS A 64 3.76 3.48 -3.08
C HIS A 64 2.75 2.34 -3.23
N THR A 65 1.46 2.64 -3.04
CA THR A 65 0.42 1.61 -2.99
C THR A 65 0.28 0.86 -4.32
N ASP A 66 0.42 1.55 -5.44
CA ASP A 66 0.42 0.96 -6.79
C ASP A 66 1.61 0.01 -7.02
N GLU A 67 2.82 0.46 -6.69
CA GLU A 67 4.06 -0.33 -6.80
C GLU A 67 3.98 -1.59 -5.93
N VAL A 68 3.39 -1.50 -4.74
CA VAL A 68 3.15 -2.65 -3.86
C VAL A 68 2.14 -3.62 -4.45
N LEU A 69 1.06 -3.14 -5.07
CA LEU A 69 0.09 -4.01 -5.73
C LEU A 69 0.70 -4.73 -6.94
N ILE A 70 1.57 -4.05 -7.69
CA ILE A 70 2.35 -4.67 -8.78
C ILE A 70 3.28 -5.75 -8.23
N ALA A 71 4.09 -5.42 -7.21
CA ALA A 71 5.00 -6.37 -6.59
C ALA A 71 4.26 -7.59 -6.01
N LEU A 72 3.12 -7.37 -5.36
CA LEU A 72 2.26 -8.43 -4.84
C LEU A 72 1.72 -9.31 -5.97
N SER A 73 1.28 -8.71 -7.08
CA SER A 73 0.83 -9.43 -8.27
C SER A 73 1.90 -10.31 -8.88
N VAL A 74 3.16 -9.84 -8.90
CA VAL A 74 4.30 -10.65 -9.33
C VAL A 74 4.55 -11.80 -8.34
N SER A 75 4.60 -11.52 -7.04
CA SER A 75 4.81 -12.56 -6.02
C SER A 75 3.71 -13.64 -6.03
N ALA A 76 2.48 -13.28 -6.37
CA ALA A 76 1.35 -14.21 -6.49
C ALA A 76 1.50 -15.26 -7.61
N SER A 77 2.45 -15.12 -8.54
CA SER A 77 2.72 -16.17 -9.53
C SER A 77 3.34 -17.41 -8.89
N SER A 78 4.15 -17.22 -7.83
CA SER A 78 4.92 -18.29 -7.17
C SER A 78 4.57 -18.50 -5.70
N ASP A 79 3.83 -17.58 -5.07
CA ASP A 79 3.44 -17.66 -3.66
C ASP A 79 1.92 -17.73 -3.49
N GLY A 80 1.43 -18.81 -2.87
CA GLY A 80 0.02 -19.01 -2.57
C GLY A 80 -0.54 -18.01 -1.54
N ASN A 81 0.29 -17.52 -0.62
CA ASN A 81 -0.13 -16.51 0.37
C ASN A 81 -0.35 -15.15 -0.30
N ALA A 82 0.55 -14.74 -1.19
CA ALA A 82 0.39 -13.53 -2.00
C ALA A 82 -0.88 -13.60 -2.87
N ARG A 83 -1.16 -14.78 -3.47
CA ARG A 83 -2.39 -15.00 -4.24
C ARG A 83 -3.66 -14.84 -3.40
N ARG A 84 -3.71 -15.50 -2.24
CA ARG A 84 -4.82 -15.36 -1.28
C ARG A 84 -5.03 -13.90 -0.86
N ALA A 85 -3.95 -13.14 -0.66
CA ALA A 85 -4.03 -11.72 -0.33
C ALA A 85 -4.64 -10.90 -1.47
N ILE A 86 -4.25 -11.11 -2.72
CA ILE A 86 -4.82 -10.40 -3.89
C ILE A 86 -6.32 -10.66 -4.05
N GLU A 87 -6.75 -11.91 -3.82
CA GLU A 87 -8.16 -12.28 -3.92
C GLU A 87 -9.05 -11.48 -2.94
N GLN A 88 -8.48 -10.95 -1.86
CA GLN A 88 -9.19 -10.13 -0.87
C GLN A 88 -9.29 -8.64 -1.22
N LEU A 89 -8.72 -8.17 -2.34
CA LEU A 89 -8.81 -6.75 -2.72
C LEU A 89 -10.25 -6.25 -2.84
N ARG A 90 -11.16 -7.10 -3.34
CA ARG A 90 -12.59 -6.75 -3.47
C ARG A 90 -13.28 -6.57 -2.12
N SER A 91 -12.79 -7.23 -1.08
CA SER A 91 -13.32 -7.15 0.28
C SER A 91 -13.04 -5.81 0.94
N LEU A 92 -12.16 -4.98 0.37
CA LEU A 92 -11.87 -3.63 0.87
C LEU A 92 -12.89 -2.58 0.42
N ALA A 93 -13.74 -2.88 -0.57
CA ALA A 93 -14.76 -1.95 -1.02
C ALA A 93 -15.75 -1.63 0.11
N GLY A 94 -16.03 -0.35 0.32
CA GLY A 94 -16.88 0.15 1.40
C GLY A 94 -16.17 0.27 2.76
N CYS A 95 -14.87 -0.04 2.86
CA CYS A 95 -14.10 0.20 4.08
C CYS A 95 -13.70 1.67 4.23
N ASP A 96 -13.49 2.09 5.48
CA ASP A 96 -13.05 3.44 5.82
C ASP A 96 -11.55 3.49 6.15
N VAL A 97 -10.87 4.52 5.63
CA VAL A 97 -9.45 4.81 5.91
C VAL A 97 -9.31 6.25 6.39
N HIS A 98 -8.50 6.43 7.43
CA HIS A 98 -8.07 7.74 7.89
C HIS A 98 -6.55 7.87 7.82
N THR A 99 -6.05 9.02 7.37
CA THR A 99 -4.62 9.30 7.27
C THR A 99 -4.24 10.57 8.02
N THR A 100 -3.09 10.55 8.70
CA THR A 100 -2.56 11.72 9.42
C THR A 100 -1.96 12.79 8.50
N THR A 101 -1.87 12.50 7.20
CA THR A 101 -1.46 13.45 6.18
C THR A 101 -2.32 13.32 4.93
N ILE A 102 -2.47 14.42 4.19
CA ILE A 102 -3.06 14.43 2.85
C ILE A 102 -2.26 13.47 1.96
N LEU A 103 -2.97 12.59 1.26
CA LEU A 103 -2.37 11.58 0.39
C LEU A 103 -1.83 12.19 -0.91
N GLY A 104 -0.91 11.47 -1.53
CA GLY A 104 -0.51 11.75 -2.91
C GLY A 104 -1.57 11.22 -3.89
N THR A 105 -1.61 11.78 -5.09
CA THR A 105 -2.62 11.45 -6.11
C THR A 105 -2.61 9.99 -6.55
N VAL A 106 -1.43 9.35 -6.49
CA VAL A 106 -1.29 7.91 -6.75
C VAL A 106 -2.06 7.08 -5.72
N ASP A 107 -1.79 7.28 -4.43
CA ASP A 107 -2.47 6.53 -3.35
C ASP A 107 -3.98 6.83 -3.33
N GLU A 108 -4.39 8.08 -3.55
CA GLU A 108 -5.81 8.45 -3.66
C GLU A 108 -6.50 7.73 -4.83
N GLY A 109 -5.85 7.66 -5.99
CA GLY A 109 -6.39 6.97 -7.16
C GLY A 109 -6.59 5.49 -6.91
N ILE A 110 -5.62 4.83 -6.25
CA ILE A 110 -5.73 3.42 -5.89
C ILE A 110 -6.87 3.18 -4.91
N PHE A 111 -6.98 3.96 -3.82
CA PHE A 111 -8.07 3.79 -2.86
C PHE A 111 -9.44 4.03 -3.49
N ARG A 112 -9.56 5.02 -4.38
CA ARG A 112 -10.80 5.26 -5.14
C ARG A 112 -11.17 4.06 -6.01
N ASN A 113 -10.20 3.49 -6.73
CA ASN A 113 -10.43 2.31 -7.57
C ASN A 113 -10.83 1.07 -6.77
N LEU A 114 -10.33 0.96 -5.54
CA LEU A 114 -10.71 -0.11 -4.60
C LEU A 114 -12.04 0.14 -3.88
N GLY A 115 -12.69 1.29 -4.11
CA GLY A 115 -13.96 1.64 -3.46
C GLY A 115 -13.81 1.93 -1.96
N ILE A 116 -12.64 2.42 -1.53
CA ILE A 116 -12.36 2.75 -0.12
C ILE A 116 -12.67 4.22 0.13
N SER A 117 -13.39 4.50 1.22
CA SER A 117 -13.69 5.85 1.69
C SER A 117 -12.48 6.40 2.47
N VAL A 118 -11.85 7.47 1.97
CA VAL A 118 -10.65 8.05 2.58
C VAL A 118 -10.93 9.42 3.18
N THR A 119 -10.46 9.63 4.40
CA THR A 119 -10.35 10.95 5.04
C THR A 119 -8.89 11.21 5.43
N SER A 120 -8.52 12.49 5.52
CA SER A 120 -7.18 12.90 5.91
C SER A 120 -7.23 14.09 6.86
N GLU A 121 -6.31 14.14 7.82
CA GLU A 121 -5.97 15.41 8.46
C GLU A 121 -5.48 16.41 7.40
N PRO A 122 -5.81 17.72 7.53
CA PRO A 122 -5.44 18.75 6.55
C PRO A 122 -3.96 19.17 6.71
N ARG A 123 -3.04 18.20 6.67
CA ARG A 123 -1.60 18.38 6.84
C ARG A 123 -0.84 17.71 5.70
N PHE A 124 0.03 18.43 5.04
CA PHE A 124 0.94 17.84 4.05
C PHE A 124 2.15 17.19 4.72
N LEU A 125 2.60 16.05 4.18
CA LEU A 125 3.80 15.36 4.68
C LEU A 125 5.07 16.20 4.55
N ARG A 126 5.17 17.00 3.47
CA ARG A 126 6.31 17.89 3.20
C ARG A 126 5.86 19.34 3.25
N LYS A 127 6.69 20.21 3.81
CA LYS A 127 6.53 21.66 3.75
C LYS A 127 6.99 22.17 2.38
N GLN A 128 6.15 22.01 1.36
CA GLN A 128 6.38 22.58 0.04
C GLN A 128 5.22 23.52 -0.33
N LEU A 129 5.51 24.59 -1.07
CA LEU A 129 4.49 25.55 -1.49
C LEU A 129 3.66 25.03 -2.67
N TYR A 130 4.21 24.09 -3.45
CA TYR A 130 3.55 23.47 -4.59
C TYR A 130 3.45 21.96 -4.39
N HIS A 131 2.23 21.44 -4.56
CA HIS A 131 1.95 20.02 -4.57
C HIS A 131 1.35 19.67 -5.93
N LYS A 132 2.09 18.90 -6.72
CA LYS A 132 1.61 18.43 -8.03
C LYS A 132 0.36 17.57 -7.82
N ARG A 133 -0.74 17.96 -8.44
CA ARG A 133 -1.96 17.15 -8.57
C ARG A 133 -1.84 16.27 -9.81
#